data_AF-I2CSB9-F1
#
_entry.id   AF-I2CSB9-F1
#
_cell.length_a   1.000
_cell.length_b   1.000
_cell.length_c   1.000
_cell.angle_alpha   90.00
_cell.angle_beta   90.00
_cell.angle_gamma   90.00
#
_symmetry.space_group_name_H-M   'P 1'
#
loop_
_entity.id
_entity.type
_entity.pdbx_description
1 polymer ?
#
loop_
_entity_poly.entity_id
_entity_poly.type
_entity_poly.pdbx_seq_one_letter_code
_entity_poly.pdbx_strand_id
1 'polypeptide(L)' 'GCPSPSESSPSTYRDVLPTHVIEPGQPNGCVSPSLVQSHGFPSDCTVVGGTTDSVAAFIAAGLQEPGQAVT' A
#
# COMPACT_ATOMS: atom_id res chain seq x y z
N GLY A 1 -30.25 -21.02 31.73
CA GLY A 1 -30.22 -20.30 30.45
C GLY A 1 -28.82 -19.81 30.24
N CYS A 2 -28.12 -20.35 29.25
CA CYS A 2 -26.79 -19.87 28.88
C CYS A 2 -26.92 -18.47 28.25
N PRO A 3 -26.09 -17.48 28.63
CA PRO A 3 -26.13 -16.17 28.01
C PRO A 3 -25.64 -16.27 26.56
N SER A 4 -26.37 -15.63 25.65
CA SER A 4 -26.02 -15.50 24.24
C SER A 4 -24.73 -14.70 24.07
N PRO A 5 -23.88 -15.04 23.07
CA PRO A 5 -22.71 -14.23 22.75
C PRO A 5 -23.17 -12.82 22.36
N SER A 6 -22.53 -11.82 22.95
CA SER A 6 -22.70 -10.41 22.60
C SER A 6 -22.55 -10.23 21.09
N GLU A 7 -23.63 -9.81 20.43
CA GLU A 7 -23.59 -9.37 19.04
C GLU A 7 -22.62 -8.19 18.94
N SER A 8 -21.43 -8.47 18.39
CA SER A 8 -20.57 -7.46 17.83
C SER A 8 -21.32 -6.79 16.69
N SER A 9 -21.64 -5.50 16.85
CA SER A 9 -22.24 -4.64 15.83
C SER A 9 -21.60 -4.88 14.45
N PRO A 10 -22.38 -4.95 13.35
CA PRO A 10 -21.82 -5.23 12.03
C PRO A 10 -20.94 -4.07 11.59
N SER A 11 -19.61 -4.23 11.68
CA SER A 11 -18.70 -3.34 10.98
C SER A 11 -18.93 -3.56 9.50
N THR A 12 -19.44 -2.56 8.79
CA THR A 12 -19.46 -2.63 7.33
C THR A 12 -18.00 -2.62 6.90
N TYR A 13 -17.52 -3.62 6.16
CA TYR A 13 -16.10 -3.70 5.74
C TYR A 13 -15.58 -2.39 5.14
N ARG A 14 -16.47 -1.60 4.53
CA ARG A 14 -16.22 -0.25 4.04
C ARG A 14 -15.56 0.69 5.07
N ASP A 15 -15.89 0.58 6.34
CA ASP A 15 -15.43 1.51 7.39
C ASP A 15 -13.96 1.28 7.77
N VAL A 16 -13.38 0.13 7.40
CA VAL A 16 -11.97 -0.23 7.66
C VAL A 16 -11.10 -0.25 6.41
N LEU A 17 -11.69 0.01 5.24
CA LEU A 17 -10.92 0.13 4.01
C LEU A 17 -10.22 1.48 3.92
N PRO A 18 -9.07 1.56 3.24
CA PRO A 18 -8.50 2.83 2.83
C PRO A 18 -9.54 3.67 2.09
N THR A 19 -9.67 4.95 2.46
CA THR A 19 -10.62 5.87 1.82
C THR A 19 -10.20 6.26 0.40
N HIS A 20 -8.93 6.05 0.06
CA HIS A 20 -8.34 6.36 -1.24
C HIS A 20 -7.48 5.20 -1.74
N VAL A 21 -7.65 4.87 -3.02
CA VAL A 21 -6.77 3.97 -3.78
C VAL A 21 -5.88 4.84 -4.65
N ILE A 22 -4.58 4.57 -4.66
CA ILE A 22 -3.56 5.35 -5.36
C ILE A 22 -2.87 4.44 -6.36
N GLU A 23 -2.59 4.94 -7.56
CA GLU A 23 -1.91 4.16 -8.60
C GLU A 23 -0.45 3.86 -8.21
N PRO A 24 0.09 2.68 -8.58
CA PRO A 24 1.52 2.40 -8.41
C PRO A 24 2.39 3.49 -9.05
N GLY A 25 3.34 4.02 -8.29
CA GLY A 25 4.24 5.09 -8.74
C GLY A 25 3.69 6.51 -8.63
N GLN A 26 2.39 6.70 -8.34
CA GLN A 26 1.82 8.03 -8.13
C GLN A 26 2.31 8.65 -6.79
N PRO A 27 2.74 9.92 -6.75
CA PRO A 27 3.15 10.57 -5.50
C PRO A 27 2.04 10.59 -4.43
N ASN A 28 2.38 10.17 -3.21
CA ASN A 28 1.46 10.12 -2.05
C ASN A 28 1.88 11.05 -0.88
N GLY A 29 3.12 11.57 -0.89
CA GLY A 29 3.60 12.54 0.11
C GLY A 29 5.08 12.33 0.44
N CYS A 30 5.63 13.15 1.33
CA CYS A 30 7.04 13.04 1.73
C CYS A 30 7.22 12.11 2.94
N VAL A 31 8.42 11.53 3.07
CA VAL A 31 8.84 10.81 4.26
C VAL A 31 8.70 11.73 5.50
N SER A 32 8.17 11.19 6.60
CA SER A 32 7.95 11.97 7.81
C SER A 32 9.26 12.57 8.36
N PRO A 33 9.25 13.77 8.95
CA PRO A 33 10.46 14.44 9.44
C PRO A 33 11.26 13.61 10.47
N SER A 34 10.59 12.84 11.33
CA SER A 34 11.24 11.96 12.30
C SER A 34 12.05 10.85 11.62
N LEU A 35 11.54 10.29 10.52
CA LEU A 35 12.25 9.30 9.70
C LEU A 35 13.39 9.93 8.91
N VAL A 36 13.21 11.13 8.37
CA VAL A 36 14.28 11.93 7.74
C VAL A 36 15.44 12.13 8.72
N GLN A 37 15.16 12.57 9.94
CA GLN A 37 16.18 12.84 10.94
C GLN A 37 16.91 11.56 11.40
N SER A 38 16.18 10.45 11.56
CA SER A 38 16.74 9.19 12.08
C SER A 38 17.45 8.34 11.03
N HIS A 39 17.07 8.45 9.75
CA HIS A 39 17.60 7.61 8.67
C HIS A 39 18.35 8.38 7.58
N GLY A 40 18.41 9.72 7.67
CA GLY A 40 19.18 10.56 6.76
C GLY A 40 18.58 10.68 5.35
N PHE A 41 17.27 10.45 5.18
CA PHE A 41 16.61 10.69 3.90
C PHE A 41 16.65 12.19 3.52
N PRO A 42 16.62 12.52 2.22
CA PRO A 42 16.37 13.89 1.78
C PRO A 42 15.05 14.42 2.35
N SER A 43 14.98 15.72 2.67
CA SER A 43 13.77 16.35 3.23
C SER A 43 12.59 16.36 2.25
N ASP A 44 12.87 16.24 0.96
CA ASP A 44 11.93 16.16 -0.15
C ASP A 44 11.74 14.72 -0.68
N CYS A 45 12.23 13.71 0.06
CA CYS A 45 12.07 12.31 -0.32
C CYS A 45 10.58 11.94 -0.41
N THR A 46 10.12 11.63 -1.61
CA THR A 46 8.72 11.33 -1.92
C THR A 46 8.44 9.83 -1.80
N VAL A 47 7.38 9.50 -1.07
CA VAL A 47 6.75 8.18 -1.04
C VAL A 47 5.68 8.12 -2.14
N VAL A 48 5.71 7.06 -2.93
CA VAL A 48 4.76 6.82 -4.04
C VAL A 48 3.80 5.69 -3.71
N GLY A 49 2.71 5.57 -4.48
CA GLY A 49 1.80 4.43 -4.45
C GLY A 49 2.56 3.12 -4.64
N GLY A 50 2.34 2.19 -3.72
CA GLY A 50 2.99 0.90 -3.72
C GLY A 50 2.41 -0.06 -4.75
N THR A 51 2.99 -1.25 -4.79
CA THR A 51 2.48 -2.40 -5.54
C THR A 51 2.77 -3.68 -4.74
N THR A 52 2.29 -4.83 -5.21
CA THR A 52 2.64 -6.11 -4.62
C THR A 52 4.05 -6.54 -5.06
N ASP A 53 4.69 -7.38 -4.26
CA ASP A 53 6.01 -7.96 -4.55
C ASP A 53 6.07 -8.65 -5.92
N SER A 54 5.05 -9.44 -6.26
CA SER A 54 4.93 -10.13 -7.55
C SER A 54 4.90 -9.17 -8.75
N VAL A 55 4.18 -8.04 -8.62
CA VAL A 55 4.11 -7.01 -9.67
C VAL A 55 5.41 -6.21 -9.73
N ALA A 56 6.03 -5.91 -8.59
CA ALA A 56 7.35 -5.26 -8.55
C ALA A 56 8.43 -6.13 -9.23
N ALA A 57 8.41 -7.45 -9.00
CA ALA A 57 9.29 -8.40 -9.67
C ALA A 57 9.06 -8.42 -11.19
N PHE A 58 7.80 -8.37 -11.63
CA PHE A 58 7.44 -8.28 -13.05
C PHE A 58 7.96 -7.00 -13.70
N ILE A 59 7.83 -5.85 -13.02
CA ILE A 59 8.39 -4.56 -13.45
C ILE A 59 9.92 -4.63 -13.53
N ALA A 60 10.57 -5.21 -12.51
CA ALA A 60 12.03 -5.34 -12.46
C ALA A 60 12.58 -6.23 -13.58
N ALA A 61 11.80 -7.22 -14.04
CA ALA A 61 12.15 -8.04 -15.20
C ALA A 61 12.05 -7.27 -16.54
N GLY A 62 11.52 -6.05 -16.54
CA GLY A 62 11.52 -5.15 -17.71
C GLY A 62 10.44 -5.44 -18.75
N LEU A 63 9.38 -6.16 -18.38
CA LEU A 63 8.27 -6.46 -19.27
C LEU A 63 7.36 -5.23 -19.38
N GLN A 64 6.96 -4.88 -20.60
CA GLN A 64 6.19 -3.67 -20.92
C GLN A 64 5.03 -3.94 -21.89
N GLU A 65 5.00 -5.10 -22.56
CA GLU A 65 4.05 -5.42 -23.61
C GLU A 65 3.12 -6.59 -23.22
N PRO A 66 1.82 -6.55 -23.59
CA PRO A 66 0.91 -7.66 -23.40
C PRO A 66 1.43 -8.96 -24.04
N GLY A 67 1.34 -10.07 -23.31
CA GLY A 67 1.79 -11.39 -23.76
C GLY A 67 3.23 -11.75 -23.38
N GLN A 68 4.00 -10.82 -22.82
CA GLN A 68 5.28 -11.16 -22.19
C GLN A 68 5.05 -11.90 -20.86
N ALA A 69 5.96 -12.83 -20.52
CA ALA A 69 5.87 -13.65 -19.32
C ALA A 69 7.22 -13.73 -18.59
N VAL A 70 7.15 -13.89 -17.26
CA VAL A 70 8.27 -14.26 -16.40
C VAL A 70 8.01 -15.70 -15.96
N THR A 71 9.05 -16.55 -16.01
CA THR A 71 8.99 -17.96 -15.60
C THR A 71 9.90 -18.23 -14.43
#